data_AF-A0A362X7U7-F1
#
_entry.id   AF-A0A362X7U7-F1
#
_cell.length_a   1.000
_cell.length_b   1.000
_cell.length_c   1.000
_cell.angle_alpha   90.00
_cell.angle_beta   90.00
_cell.angle_gamma   90.00
#
_symmetry.space_group_name_H-M   'P 1'
#
loop_
_entity.id
_entity.type
_entity.pdbx_description
1 polymer ?
#
loop_
_entity_poly.entity_id
_entity_poly.type
_entity_poly.pdbx_seq_one_letter_code
_entity_poly.pdbx_strand_id
1 'polypeptide(L)'
;MSDTINVLIVEDEPIIIGLLESIFKQLSDSNNNWYFKLNLTQNCDTAMNKIEKAVLGKPFDLALLDISIPPSKQKKYYRVRI
;
A
#
# COMPACT_ATOMS: atom_id res chain seq x y z
N MET A 1 -22.49 -3.47 9.76
CA MET A 1 -21.78 -2.40 9.03
C MET A 1 -20.60 -3.06 8.36
N SER A 2 -20.43 -2.87 7.07
CA SER A 2 -19.23 -3.33 6.36
C SER A 2 -18.13 -2.29 6.56
N ASP A 3 -17.03 -2.68 7.17
CA ASP A 3 -15.92 -1.77 7.43
C ASP A 3 -15.03 -1.71 6.18
N THR A 4 -14.87 -0.50 5.63
CA THR A 4 -13.96 -0.27 4.51
C THR A 4 -12.55 -0.02 5.03
N ILE A 5 -11.66 -0.97 4.77
CA ILE A 5 -10.24 -0.94 5.11
C ILE A 5 -9.49 -0.31 3.92
N ASN A 6 -8.88 0.85 4.13
CA ASN A 6 -8.07 1.53 3.13
C ASN A 6 -6.64 0.98 3.18
N VAL A 7 -6.23 0.33 2.11
CA VAL A 7 -4.91 -0.29 2.02
C VAL A 7 -4.04 0.52 1.06
N LEU A 8 -2.81 0.80 1.46
CA LEU A 8 -1.75 1.27 0.58
C LEU A 8 -0.86 0.08 0.19
N ILE A 9 -0.60 -0.10 -1.09
CA ILE A 9 0.35 -1.10 -1.60
C ILE A 9 1.44 -0.36 -2.37
N VAL A 10 2.68 -0.59 -1.99
CA VAL A 10 3.87 -0.08 -2.68
C VAL A 10 4.63 -1.29 -3.20
N GLU A 11 4.60 -1.48 -4.52
CA GLU A 11 5.16 -2.64 -5.24
C GLU A 11 5.41 -2.23 -6.69
N ASP A 12 6.59 -2.52 -7.23
CA ASP A 12 6.93 -2.20 -8.63
C ASP A 12 6.83 -3.42 -9.57
N GLU A 13 6.74 -4.63 -9.03
CA GLU A 13 6.55 -5.86 -9.80
C GLU A 13 5.07 -6.12 -10.12
N PRO A 14 4.62 -6.05 -11.40
CA PRO A 14 3.21 -6.17 -11.76
C PRO A 14 2.58 -7.52 -11.37
N ILE A 15 3.38 -8.58 -11.33
CA ILE A 15 2.92 -9.92 -10.96
C ILE A 15 2.48 -9.94 -9.49
N ILE A 16 3.25 -9.31 -8.60
CA ILE A 16 2.93 -9.24 -7.17
C ILE A 16 1.71 -8.36 -6.95
N ILE A 17 1.60 -7.22 -7.67
CA ILE A 17 0.41 -6.36 -7.62
C ILE A 17 -0.85 -7.18 -7.94
N GLY A 18 -0.87 -7.90 -9.05
CA GLY A 18 -2.05 -8.68 -9.47
C GLY A 18 -2.39 -9.81 -8.49
N LEU A 19 -1.38 -10.43 -7.88
CA LEU A 19 -1.58 -11.44 -6.84
C LEU A 19 -2.25 -10.83 -5.59
N LEU A 20 -1.76 -9.68 -5.11
CA LEU A 20 -2.32 -9.00 -3.95
C LEU A 20 -3.77 -8.54 -4.20
N GLU A 21 -4.05 -7.97 -5.38
CA GLU A 21 -5.41 -7.60 -5.78
C GLU A 21 -6.37 -8.81 -5.73
N SER A 22 -5.93 -9.95 -6.26
CA SER A 22 -6.72 -11.19 -6.25
C SER A 22 -6.98 -11.68 -4.82
N ILE A 23 -5.98 -11.64 -3.94
CA ILE A 23 -6.12 -12.04 -2.54
C ILE A 23 -7.12 -11.14 -1.81
N PHE A 24 -6.98 -9.81 -1.90
CA PHE A 24 -7.90 -8.89 -1.25
C PHE A 24 -9.33 -8.97 -1.79
N LYS A 25 -9.48 -9.24 -3.09
CA LYS A 25 -10.78 -9.52 -3.69
C LYS A 25 -11.40 -10.79 -3.10
N GLN A 26 -10.65 -11.89 -3.06
CA GLN A 26 -11.12 -13.15 -2.47
C GLN A 26 -11.50 -12.99 -0.99
N LEU A 27 -10.71 -12.23 -0.22
CA LEU A 27 -11.03 -11.92 1.17
C LEU A 27 -12.34 -11.14 1.30
N SER A 28 -12.55 -10.13 0.45
CA SER A 28 -13.82 -9.37 0.39
C SER A 28 -15.00 -10.26 0.03
N ASP A 29 -14.83 -11.12 -0.98
CA ASP A 29 -15.88 -12.03 -1.46
C ASP A 29 -16.23 -13.11 -0.41
N SER A 30 -15.24 -13.57 0.37
CA SER A 30 -15.43 -14.58 1.42
C SER A 30 -16.00 -14.03 2.72
N ASN A 31 -15.87 -12.72 2.96
CA ASN A 31 -16.30 -12.07 4.20
C ASN A 31 -17.08 -10.78 3.90
N ASN A 32 -18.40 -10.85 3.93
CA ASN A 32 -19.30 -9.72 3.68
C ASN A 32 -19.13 -8.53 4.65
N ASN A 33 -18.33 -8.67 5.72
CA ASN A 33 -18.10 -7.59 6.67
C ASN A 33 -16.91 -6.70 6.31
N TRP A 34 -16.00 -7.13 5.43
CA TRP A 34 -14.78 -6.37 5.10
C TRP A 34 -14.73 -6.01 3.63
N TYR A 35 -14.50 -4.72 3.35
CA TYR A 35 -14.28 -4.22 2.01
C TYR A 35 -12.91 -3.54 1.93
N PHE A 36 -12.06 -3.96 1.00
CA PHE A 36 -10.72 -3.40 0.87
C PHE A 36 -10.66 -2.36 -0.26
N LYS A 37 -10.32 -1.12 0.09
CA LYS A 37 -10.03 -0.07 -0.89
C LYS A 37 -8.52 0.00 -1.11
N LEU A 38 -8.06 -0.62 -2.20
CA LEU A 38 -6.63 -0.67 -2.54
C LEU A 38 -6.16 0.63 -3.18
N ASN A 39 -5.01 1.12 -2.73
CA ASN A 39 -4.31 2.26 -3.29
C ASN A 39 -2.92 1.78 -3.71
N LEU A 40 -2.76 1.47 -5.00
CA LEU A 40 -1.51 0.99 -5.55
C LEU A 40 -0.56 2.17 -5.86
N THR A 41 0.73 1.94 -5.65
CA THR A 41 1.84 2.82 -6.03
C THR A 41 3.05 1.98 -6.40
N GLN A 42 3.83 2.42 -7.38
CA GLN A 42 4.97 1.66 -7.92
C GLN A 42 6.33 2.23 -7.50
N ASN A 43 6.35 3.21 -6.60
CA ASN A 43 7.59 3.80 -6.10
C ASN A 43 7.35 4.56 -4.80
N CYS A 44 8.43 4.74 -4.03
CA CYS A 44 8.38 5.40 -2.74
C CYS A 44 7.95 6.88 -2.82
N ASP A 45 8.29 7.60 -3.90
CA ASP A 45 7.95 9.02 -4.05
C ASP A 45 6.43 9.23 -4.13
N THR A 46 5.76 8.43 -4.96
CA THR A 46 4.30 8.45 -5.11
C THR A 46 3.60 7.92 -3.87
N ALA A 47 4.15 6.91 -3.21
CA ALA A 47 3.65 6.40 -1.93
C ALA A 47 3.69 7.48 -0.84
N MET A 48 4.82 8.19 -0.71
CA MET A 48 5.00 9.27 0.26
C MET A 48 3.97 10.38 0.04
N ASN A 49 3.79 10.82 -1.21
CA ASN A 49 2.79 11.83 -1.54
C ASN A 49 1.36 11.39 -1.17
N LYS A 50 1.02 10.12 -1.38
CA LYS A 50 -0.28 9.57 -0.97
C LYS A 50 -0.43 9.52 0.55
N ILE A 51 0.61 9.14 1.29
CA ILE A 51 0.59 9.14 2.76
C ILE A 51 0.37 10.55 3.29
N GLU A 52 1.14 11.53 2.81
CA GLU A 52 1.01 12.94 3.24
C GLU A 52 -0.40 13.49 2.99
N LYS A 53 -1.00 13.17 1.84
CA LYS A 53 -2.39 13.54 1.53
C LYS A 53 -3.40 12.79 2.40
N ALA A 54 -3.17 11.51 2.69
CA ALA A 54 -4.06 10.69 3.48
C ALA A 54 -4.14 11.15 4.94
N VAL A 55 -3.04 11.69 5.51
CA VAL A 55 -3.01 12.27 6.87
C VAL A 55 -4.01 13.43 7.02
N LEU A 56 -4.20 14.23 5.97
CA LEU A 56 -5.16 15.35 5.97
C LEU A 56 -6.61 14.91 5.67
N GLY A 57 -6.80 13.68 5.21
CA GLY A 57 -8.09 13.16 4.78
C GLY A 57 -8.44 11.87 5.52
N LYS A 58 -8.51 10.76 4.78
CA LYS A 58 -8.73 9.43 5.34
C LYS A 58 -7.39 8.68 5.37
N PRO A 59 -6.80 8.43 6.55
CA PRO A 59 -5.58 7.65 6.68
C PRO A 59 -5.72 6.23 6.12
N PHE A 60 -4.58 5.61 5.83
CA PHE A 60 -4.51 4.19 5.52
C PHE A 60 -4.61 3.38 6.81
N ASP A 61 -5.40 2.31 6.74
CA ASP A 61 -5.60 1.36 7.85
C ASP A 61 -4.52 0.25 7.80
N LEU A 62 -4.00 -0.03 6.60
CA LEU A 62 -2.95 -1.01 6.34
C LEU A 62 -2.01 -0.50 5.24
N ALA A 63 -0.71 -0.75 5.39
CA ALA A 63 0.28 -0.51 4.35
C ALA A 63 1.09 -1.78 4.10
N LEU A 64 1.16 -2.19 2.82
CA LEU A 64 2.03 -3.24 2.32
C LEU A 64 3.16 -2.59 1.53
N LEU A 65 4.39 -2.82 1.96
CA LEU A 65 5.57 -2.16 1.42
C LEU A 65 6.55 -3.23 0.95
N ASP A 66 6.82 -3.28 -0.35
CA ASP A 66 8.01 -4.00 -0.82
C ASP A 66 9.27 -3.20 -0.45
N ILE A 67 10.23 -3.90 0.14
CA ILE A 67 11.51 -3.36 0.59
C ILE A 67 12.56 -3.40 -0.51
N SER A 68 12.27 -4.08 -1.63
CA SER A 68 13.17 -4.26 -2.77
C SER A 68 13.07 -3.10 -3.76
N ILE A 69 11.98 -2.33 -3.70
CA ILE A 69 11.77 -1.12 -4.51
C ILE A 69 12.98 -0.19 -4.39
N PRO A 70 13.49 0.33 -5.52
CA PRO A 70 14.55 1.32 -5.51
C PRO A 70 14.22 2.49 -4.57
N PRO A 71 15.22 3.01 -3.84
CA PRO A 71 14.99 4.09 -2.90
C PRO A 71 14.43 5.33 -3.60
N SER A 72 13.58 6.08 -2.88
CA SER A 72 13.09 7.40 -3.28
C SER A 72 14.21 8.28 -3.85
N LYS A 73 13.87 9.11 -4.84
CA LYS A 73 14.81 10.09 -5.42
C LYS A 73 15.32 11.08 -4.37
N GLN A 74 14.58 11.28 -3.26
CA GLN A 74 15.08 12.01 -2.11
C GLN A 74 16.05 11.13 -1.32
N LYS A 75 17.34 11.24 -1.65
CA LYS A 75 18.44 10.69 -0.87
C LYS A 75 18.43 11.23 0.57
N LYS A 76 17.68 10.59 1.47
CA LYS A 76 17.98 10.53 2.90
C LYS A 76 18.17 9.07 3.28
N TYR A 77 19.40 8.62 3.11
CA TYR A 77 19.88 7.35 3.65
C TYR A 77 19.68 7.34 5.17
N TYR A 78 18.75 6.54 5.69
CA TYR A 78 18.94 5.93 7.00
C TYR A 78 19.63 4.60 6.77
N ARG A 79 20.95 4.67 6.53
CA ARG A 79 21.81 3.49 6.61
C ARG A 79 21.82 3.08 8.08
N VAL A 80 20.95 2.16 8.49
CA VAL A 80 21.10 1.48 9.78
C VAL A 80 22.34 0.60 9.63
N ARG A 81 23.47 1.08 10.17
CA ARG A 81 24.62 0.22 10.42
C ARG A 81 24.29 -0.56 11.70
N ILE A 82 24.11 -1.86 11.54
CA ILE A 82 24.27 -2.85 12.61
C ILE A 82 25.74 -3.23 12.71
#